data_AF-L8B9D5-F1
#
_entry.id   AF-L8B9D5-F1
#
_cell.length_a   1.000
_cell.length_b   1.000
_cell.length_c   1.000
_cell.angle_alpha   90.00
_cell.angle_beta   90.00
_cell.angle_gamma   90.00
#
_symmetry.space_group_name_H-M   'P 1'
#
loop_
_entity.id
_entity.type
_entity.pdbx_description
1 polymer ?
#
loop_
_entity_poly.entity_id
_entity_poly.type
_entity_poly.pdbx_seq_one_letter_code
_entity_poly.pdbx_strand_id
1 'polypeptide(L)'
;MTPNLPLNILELQKNPIIRILRVLGGISFILILTHKLDVLGSGLLYLTALYLCFIISLIFCIYLMYVNFHRIKYMYKVFNSNELEVRNSP
;
A
#
# COMPACT_ATOMS: atom_id res chain seq x y z
N MET A 1 21.76 -14.63 4.54
CA MET A 1 20.48 -14.53 3.81
C MET A 1 20.19 -13.07 3.58
N THR A 2 20.25 -12.59 2.34
CA THR A 2 19.84 -11.22 2.00
C THR A 2 18.35 -11.09 2.29
N PRO A 3 17.91 -10.07 3.05
CA PRO A 3 16.51 -9.95 3.41
C PRO A 3 15.68 -9.63 2.14
N ASN A 4 14.65 -10.44 1.86
CA ASN A 4 13.77 -10.26 0.68
C ASN A 4 13.03 -8.91 0.64
N LEU A 5 13.07 -8.15 1.74
CA LEU A 5 12.48 -6.83 1.88
C LEU A 5 13.44 -5.94 2.68
N PRO A 6 13.58 -4.65 2.34
CA PRO A 6 14.33 -3.71 3.19
C PRO A 6 13.75 -3.68 4.61
N LEU A 7 14.65 -3.77 5.61
CA LEU A 7 14.30 -3.88 7.04
C LEU A 7 13.34 -2.78 7.51
N ASN A 8 13.51 -1.55 7.01
CA ASN A 8 12.68 -0.40 7.35
C ASN A 8 11.19 -0.62 6.95
N ILE A 9 10.92 -1.31 5.84
CA ILE A 9 9.54 -1.64 5.44
C ILE A 9 9.00 -2.77 6.31
N LEU A 10 9.84 -3.74 6.66
CA LEU A 10 9.44 -4.88 7.48
C LEU A 10 9.01 -4.41 8.88
N GLU A 11 9.74 -3.48 9.48
CA GLU A 11 9.37 -2.87 10.76
C GLU A 11 8.08 -2.05 10.67
N LEU A 12 7.92 -1.26 9.59
CA LEU A 12 6.70 -0.50 9.35
C LEU A 12 5.47 -1.41 9.21
N GLN A 13 5.63 -2.56 8.55
CA GLN A 13 4.55 -3.53 8.35
C GLN A 13 4.20 -4.35 9.60
N LYS A 14 5.10 -4.45 10.58
CA LYS A 14 4.82 -5.10 11.88
C LYS A 14 3.86 -4.29 12.74
N ASN A 15 3.72 -2.99 12.49
CA ASN A 15 2.84 -2.13 13.27
C ASN A 15 1.36 -2.42 12.99
N PRO A 16 0.54 -2.72 14.02
CA PRO A 16 -0.88 -3.07 13.85
C PRO A 16 -1.70 -1.91 13.29
N ILE A 17 -1.33 -0.67 13.59
CA ILE A 17 -1.98 0.55 13.06
C ILE A 17 -1.88 0.58 11.53
N ILE A 18 -0.70 0.27 10.98
CA ILE A 18 -0.47 0.21 9.54
C ILE A 18 -1.30 -0.90 8.90
N ARG A 19 -1.50 -2.03 9.61
CA ARG A 19 -2.37 -3.11 9.13
C ARG A 19 -3.82 -2.66 9.02
N ILE A 20 -4.34 -1.96 10.04
CA ILE A 20 -5.71 -1.42 10.03
C ILE A 20 -5.87 -0.38 8.91
N LEU A 21 -4.91 0.54 8.79
CA LEU A 21 -4.89 1.55 7.72
C LEU A 21 -4.92 0.90 6.33
N ARG A 22 -4.19 -0.20 6.12
CA ARG A 22 -4.19 -0.92 4.84
C ARG A 22 -5.54 -1.55 4.51
N VAL A 23 -6.20 -2.15 5.51
CA VAL A 23 -7.50 -2.80 5.29
C VAL A 23 -8.57 -1.74 5.04
N LEU A 24 -8.66 -0.73 5.90
CA LEU A 24 -9.64 0.36 5.75
C LEU A 24 -9.41 1.15 4.47
N GLY A 25 -8.16 1.51 4.18
CA GLY A 25 -7.77 2.20 2.95
C GLY A 25 -8.11 1.41 1.69
N GLY A 26 -7.83 0.11 1.67
CA GLY A 26 -8.17 -0.75 0.55
C GLY A 26 -9.69 -0.87 0.35
N ILE A 27 -10.46 -1.04 1.43
CA ILE A 27 -11.92 -1.09 1.37
C ILE A 27 -12.48 0.24 0.86
N SER A 28 -12.03 1.38 1.41
CA SER A 28 -12.45 2.71 0.97
C SER A 28 -12.16 2.95 -0.51
N PHE A 29 -10.98 2.54 -0.99
CA PHE A 29 -10.62 2.66 -2.40
C PHE A 29 -11.53 1.82 -3.30
N ILE A 30 -11.80 0.56 -2.94
CA ILE A 30 -12.70 -0.33 -3.70
C ILE A 30 -14.13 0.21 -3.70
N LEU A 31 -14.61 0.73 -2.57
CA LEU A 31 -15.94 1.29 -2.44
C LEU A 31 -16.14 2.52 -3.34
N ILE A 32 -15.13 3.39 -3.42
CA ILE A 32 -15.11 4.53 -4.35
C ILE A 32 -15.10 4.04 -5.80
N LEU A 33 -14.18 3.13 -6.14
CA LEU A 33 -13.99 2.65 -7.51
C LEU A 33 -15.22 1.90 -8.05
N THR A 34 -15.89 1.13 -7.19
CA THR A 34 -17.06 0.33 -7.57
C THR A 34 -18.36 1.13 -7.49
N HIS A 35 -18.31 2.42 -7.13
CA HIS A 35 -19.49 3.26 -6.92
C HIS A 35 -20.52 2.64 -5.95
N LYS A 36 -20.06 1.79 -5.02
CA LYS A 36 -20.95 1.07 -4.09
C LYS A 36 -21.56 1.99 -3.03
N LEU A 37 -21.01 3.20 -2.87
CA LEU A 37 -21.61 4.22 -2.01
C LEU A 37 -22.95 4.75 -2.55
N ASP A 38 -23.25 4.57 -3.84
CA ASP A 38 -24.50 5.04 -4.44
C ASP A 38 -25.74 4.37 -3.82
N VAL A 39 -25.55 3.22 -3.18
CA VAL A 39 -26.59 2.51 -2.40
C VAL A 39 -27.12 3.36 -1.23
N LEU A 40 -26.34 4.32 -0.72
CA LEU A 40 -26.79 5.25 0.33
C LEU A 40 -27.75 6.34 -0.19
N GLY A 41 -27.96 6.44 -1.50
CA GLY A 41 -28.79 7.47 -2.14
C GLY A 41 -28.11 8.85 -2.21
N SER A 42 -28.87 9.89 -2.54
CA SER A 42 -28.36 11.26 -2.78
C SER A 42 -28.46 12.18 -1.55
N GLY A 43 -28.35 11.63 -0.34
CA GLY A 43 -28.49 12.37 0.92
C GLY A 43 -27.17 12.93 1.47
N LEU A 44 -27.26 13.69 2.57
CA LEU A 44 -26.10 14.21 3.31
C LEU A 44 -25.14 13.09 3.78
N LEU A 45 -25.69 11.91 4.07
CA LEU A 45 -24.93 10.72 4.46
C LEU A 45 -24.01 10.22 3.34
N TYR A 46 -24.43 10.31 2.08
CA TYR A 46 -23.60 9.93 0.94
C TYR A 46 -22.40 10.85 0.80
N LEU A 47 -22.64 12.17 0.83
CA LEU A 47 -21.57 13.17 0.71
C LEU A 47 -20.52 13.04 1.82
N THR A 48 -20.96 12.85 3.07
CA THR A 48 -20.06 12.69 4.21
C THR A 48 -19.27 11.38 4.15
N ALA A 49 -19.92 10.26 3.79
CA ALA A 49 -19.25 8.97 3.63
C ALA A 49 -18.24 8.99 2.48
N LEU A 50 -18.58 9.64 1.37
CA LEU A 50 -17.70 9.77 0.21
C LEU A 50 -16.46 10.61 0.54
N TYR A 51 -16.64 11.73 1.24
CA TYR A 51 -15.52 12.57 1.67
C TYR A 51 -14.58 11.84 2.64
N LEU A 52 -15.15 11.11 3.60
CA LEU A 52 -14.37 10.30 4.54
C LEU A 52 -13.59 9.18 3.82
N CYS A 53 -14.25 8.44 2.93
CA CYS A 53 -13.59 7.39 2.13
C CYS A 53 -12.48 7.98 1.26
N PHE A 54 -12.71 9.16 0.68
CA PHE A 54 -11.74 9.82 -0.18
C PHE A 54 -10.47 10.18 0.58
N ILE A 55 -10.60 10.78 1.78
CA ILE A 55 -9.45 11.12 2.64
C ILE A 55 -8.67 9.86 3.03
N ILE A 56 -9.37 8.82 3.50
CA ILE A 56 -8.74 7.56 3.92
C ILE A 56 -8.01 6.89 2.75
N SER A 57 -8.65 6.89 1.57
CA SER A 57 -8.07 6.37 0.34
C SER A 57 -6.84 7.15 -0.12
N LEU A 58 -6.83 8.48 0.06
CA LEU A 58 -5.69 9.33 -0.30
C LEU A 58 -4.48 9.03 0.60
N ILE A 59 -4.69 8.92 1.91
CA ILE A 59 -3.65 8.51 2.87
C ILE A 59 -3.10 7.12 2.52
N PHE A 60 -3.98 6.18 2.18
CA PHE A 60 -3.59 4.85 1.75
C PHE A 60 -2.78 4.86 0.46
N CYS A 61 -3.13 5.72 -0.51
CA CYS A 61 -2.39 5.88 -1.76
C CYS A 61 -0.97 6.39 -1.51
N ILE A 62 -0.79 7.39 -0.64
CA ILE A 62 0.53 7.90 -0.25
C ILE A 62 1.37 6.79 0.39
N TYR A 63 0.78 6.04 1.32
CA TYR A 63 1.44 4.89 1.94
C TYR A 63 1.87 3.85 0.90
N LEU A 64 0.98 3.54 -0.05
CA LEU A 64 1.25 2.57 -1.10
C LEU A 64 2.38 3.03 -2.03
N MET A 65 2.40 4.31 -2.41
CA MET A 65 3.49 4.90 -3.20
C MET A 65 4.82 4.83 -2.45
N TYR A 66 4.85 5.19 -1.16
CA TYR A 66 6.06 5.12 -0.33
C TYR A 66 6.63 3.70 -0.29
N VAL A 67 5.80 2.70 0.02
CA VAL A 67 6.23 1.30 0.10
C VAL A 67 6.73 0.81 -1.27
N ASN A 68 6.01 1.11 -2.35
CA ASN A 68 6.42 0.69 -3.69
C ASN A 68 7.71 1.36 -4.13
N PHE A 69 7.91 2.65 -3.84
CA PHE A 69 9.14 3.35 -4.16
C PHE A 69 10.36 2.69 -3.50
N HIS A 70 10.27 2.39 -2.19
CA HIS A 70 11.36 1.72 -1.49
C HIS A 70 11.59 0.27 -1.99
N ARG A 71 10.54 -0.46 -2.37
CA ARG A 71 10.67 -1.80 -2.96
C ARG A 71 11.31 -1.77 -4.34
N ILE A 72 10.91 -0.83 -5.20
CA ILE A 72 11.49 -0.65 -6.54
C ILE A 72 12.97 -0.27 -6.43
N LYS A 73 13.30 0.68 -5.53
CA LYS A 73 14.70 1.06 -5.27
C LYS A 73 15.54 -0.13 -4.79
N TYR A 74 14.99 -0.95 -3.88
CA TYR A 74 15.66 -2.15 -3.41
C TYR A 74 15.84 -3.18 -4.53
N MET A 75 14.80 -3.41 -5.33
CA MET A 75 14.84 -4.31 -6.47
C MET A 75 15.89 -3.88 -7.50
N TYR A 76 15.95 -2.58 -7.83
CA TYR A 76 16.97 -2.03 -8.72
C TYR A 76 18.38 -2.23 -8.15
N LYS A 77 18.57 -2.01 -6.85
CA LYS A 77 19.84 -2.29 -6.17
C LYS A 77 20.23 -3.77 -6.33
N VAL A 78 19.31 -4.70 -6.10
CA VAL A 78 19.54 -6.15 -6.22
C VAL A 78 19.84 -6.56 -7.66
N PHE A 79 19.15 -5.99 -8.65
CA PHE A 79 19.43 -6.27 -10.07
C PHE A 79 20.80 -5.73 -10.51
N ASN A 80 21.22 -4.58 -9.99
CA ASN A 80 22.48 -3.94 -10.37
C ASN A 80 23.69 -4.44 -9.55
N SER A 81 23.45 -5.08 -8.41
CA SER A 81 24.48 -5.87 -7.72
C SER A 81 24.45 -7.27 -8.31
N ASN A 82 25.54 -7.72 -8.94
CA ASN A 82 25.68 -9.07 -9.51
C ASN A 82 25.55 -10.24 -8.48
N GLU A 83 24.93 -10.02 -7.32
CA GLU A 83 24.60 -11.02 -6.29
C GLU A 83 23.66 -12.13 -6.80
N LEU A 84 22.92 -11.88 -7.89
CA LEU A 84 22.11 -12.90 -8.57
C LEU A 84 22.97 -13.88 -9.39
N GLU A 85 24.15 -13.47 -9.87
CA GLU A 85 25.04 -14.33 -10.67
C GLU A 85 25.90 -15.26 -9.80
N VAL A 86 26.24 -14.88 -8.57
CA VAL A 86 27.15 -15.65 -7.70
C VAL A 86 26.48 -16.93 -7.12
N ARG A 87 25.15 -17.07 -7.20
CA ARG A 87 24.45 -18.29 -6.77
C ARG A 87 24.31 -19.39 -7.83
N ASN A 88 24.81 -19.15 -9.06
CA ASN A 88 24.76 -20.11 -10.17
C ASN A 88 26.10 -20.84 -10.45
N SER A 89 27.02 -20.92 -9.48
CA SER A 89 28.24 -21.74 -9.61
C SER A 89 28.68 -22.31 -8.25
N PRO A 90 29.08 -23.59 -8.13
CA PRO A 90 29.25 -24.61 -9.18
C PRO A 90 28.08 -25.61 -9.29
#